data_AF-A0A7S0U2V2-F1
#
_entry.id   AF-A0A7S0U2V2-F1
#
_cell.length_a   1.000
_cell.length_b   1.000
_cell.length_c   1.000
_cell.angle_alpha   90.00
_cell.angle_beta   90.00
_cell.angle_gamma   90.00
#
_symmetry.space_group_name_H-M   'P 1'
#
loop_
_entity.id
_entity.type
_entity.pdbx_description
1 polymer ?
#
loop_
_entity_poly.entity_id
_entity_poly.type
_entity_poly.pdbx_seq_one_letter_code
_entity_poly.pdbx_strand_id
1 'polypeptide(L)'
;ALAVRRHAPAIKWLHWRKVPYGKLHDTIWEASSKMGGRNVPELDKRALELLLCEDPGAKKEKKKKKPSQGSDEIGSKDKNVTLLDMKRAQNMGIALAQFRRSDDKKMTGDEIRAAVLSMDTTVLSPDRIEALQGMIPTEEELKTLRTYLRKHKGDPSKLGAAEKFALTLAEMPMLHSWL
;
A
#
# COMPACT_ATOMS: atom_id res chain seq x y z
N ALA A 1 -23.01 45.36 10.10
CA ALA A 1 -22.22 44.67 9.06
C ALA A 1 -21.54 43.46 9.70
N LEU A 2 -21.91 42.24 9.31
CA LEU A 2 -21.34 41.00 9.85
C LEU A 2 -19.98 40.74 9.19
N ALA A 3 -18.93 40.65 10.01
CA ALA A 3 -17.57 40.35 9.55
C ALA A 3 -17.50 38.93 9.00
N VAL A 4 -17.19 38.81 7.71
CA VAL A 4 -16.88 37.53 7.05
C VAL A 4 -15.59 36.98 7.68
N ARG A 5 -15.70 35.91 8.47
CA ARG A 5 -14.54 35.10 8.88
C ARG A 5 -13.91 34.50 7.63
N ARG A 6 -12.81 35.08 7.13
CA ARG A 6 -11.99 34.46 6.09
C ARG A 6 -11.24 33.29 6.74
N HIS A 7 -11.53 32.07 6.30
CA HIS A 7 -10.75 30.90 6.67
C HIS A 7 -9.31 31.07 6.13
N ALA A 8 -8.31 30.83 6.98
CA ALA A 8 -6.90 30.81 6.56
C ALA A 8 -6.70 29.76 5.45
N PRO A 9 -5.79 30.00 4.49
CA PRO A 9 -5.54 29.07 3.39
C PRO A 9 -5.04 27.71 3.91
N ALA A 10 -5.48 26.63 3.26
CA ALA A 10 -5.19 25.27 3.69
C ALA A 10 -3.73 24.91 3.35
N ILE A 11 -2.85 24.98 4.34
CA ILE A 11 -1.45 24.57 4.24
C ILE A 11 -1.37 23.04 4.23
N LYS A 12 -0.54 22.47 3.33
CA LYS A 12 -0.27 21.03 3.30
C LYS A 12 0.26 20.55 4.66
N TRP A 13 -0.28 19.44 5.15
CA TRP A 13 0.10 18.88 6.45
C TRP A 13 1.50 18.24 6.39
N LEU A 14 2.36 18.60 7.34
CA LEU A 14 3.58 17.87 7.69
C LEU A 14 3.24 16.55 8.42
N HIS A 15 3.55 15.41 7.80
CA HIS A 15 3.30 14.06 8.32
C HIS A 15 4.29 13.63 9.43
N TRP A 16 4.55 14.50 10.40
CA TRP A 16 5.47 14.21 11.51
C TRP A 16 4.82 13.38 12.62
N ARG A 17 5.64 12.62 13.35
CA ARG A 17 5.27 12.02 14.63
C ARG A 17 5.87 12.86 15.75
N LYS A 18 5.02 13.37 16.64
CA LYS A 18 5.47 14.19 17.78
C LYS A 18 6.21 13.31 18.79
N VAL A 19 7.33 13.80 19.29
CA VAL A 19 8.05 13.17 20.39
C VAL A 19 7.29 13.44 21.70
N PRO A 20 6.91 12.42 22.48
CA PRO A 20 6.26 12.61 23.77
C PRO A 20 7.18 13.33 24.77
N TYR A 21 6.63 14.22 25.60
CA TYR A 21 7.42 15.02 26.54
C TYR A 21 8.28 14.18 27.51
N GLY A 22 7.77 13.05 27.98
CA GLY A 22 8.51 12.14 28.87
C GLY A 22 9.70 11.42 28.21
N LYS A 23 9.88 11.56 26.88
CA LYS A 23 11.01 10.99 26.12
C LYS A 23 11.96 12.06 25.61
N LEU A 24 11.87 13.30 26.11
CA LEU A 24 12.73 14.41 25.68
C LEU A 24 14.09 14.42 26.36
N HIS A 25 14.24 13.82 27.55
CA HIS A 25 15.50 13.78 28.29
C HIS A 25 16.58 13.03 27.51
N ASP A 26 17.81 13.56 27.55
CA ASP A 26 18.99 13.06 26.82
C ASP A 26 18.80 13.00 25.28
N THR A 27 17.93 13.85 24.74
CA THR A 27 17.75 13.99 23.29
C THR A 27 18.23 15.35 22.77
N ILE A 28 18.48 15.43 21.46
CA ILE A 28 18.81 16.69 20.77
C ILE A 28 17.74 17.78 20.96
N TRP A 29 16.51 17.39 21.27
CA TRP A 29 15.37 18.30 21.46
C TRP A 29 15.33 18.93 22.85
N GLU A 30 16.04 18.38 23.83
CA GLU A 30 16.08 18.90 25.20
C GLU A 30 16.68 20.31 25.25
N ALA A 31 17.77 20.53 24.50
CA ALA A 31 18.42 21.84 24.39
C ALA A 31 17.52 22.88 23.69
N SER A 32 16.83 22.48 22.61
CA SER A 32 15.89 23.35 21.89
C SER A 32 14.65 23.70 22.72
N SER A 33 14.15 22.77 23.55
CA SER A 33 13.03 23.02 24.46
C SER A 33 13.39 24.00 25.58
N LYS A 34 14.62 23.93 26.12
CA LYS A 34 15.11 24.82 27.18
C LYS A 34 15.37 26.25 26.67
N MET A 35 15.71 26.42 25.39
CA MET A 35 15.94 27.74 24.77
C MET A 35 14.68 28.50 24.37
N GLY A 36 13.47 27.97 24.62
CA GLY A 36 12.21 28.71 24.46
C GLY A 36 11.97 29.30 23.07
N GLY A 37 12.53 28.69 22.02
CA GLY A 37 12.34 29.18 20.63
C GLY A 37 13.08 30.47 20.28
N ARG A 38 14.09 30.90 21.05
CA ARG A 38 14.84 32.16 20.81
C ARG A 38 15.59 32.25 19.48
N ASN A 39 15.72 31.14 18.74
CA ASN A 39 16.44 31.07 17.46
C ASN A 39 15.52 30.64 16.31
N VAL A 40 14.25 31.08 16.30
CA VAL A 40 13.42 30.94 15.09
C VAL A 40 13.69 32.17 14.23
N PRO A 41 14.35 32.04 13.07
CA PRO A 41 14.52 33.16 12.14
C PRO A 41 13.14 33.72 11.79
N GLU A 42 13.07 35.03 11.56
CA GLU A 42 11.81 35.66 11.14
C GLU A 42 11.35 35.01 9.82
N LEU A 43 10.35 34.17 9.93
CA LEU A 43 9.89 33.31 8.86
C LEU A 43 8.79 34.04 8.10
N ASP A 44 9.01 34.29 6.81
CA ASP A 44 8.00 34.94 5.97
C ASP A 44 6.80 34.01 5.76
N LYS A 45 5.73 34.32 6.50
CA LYS A 45 4.47 33.57 6.47
C LYS A 45 3.83 33.61 5.08
N ARG A 46 3.98 34.70 4.33
CA ARG A 46 3.39 34.84 2.99
C ARG A 46 4.10 33.94 1.98
N ALA A 47 5.43 33.87 2.05
CA ALA A 47 6.21 32.95 1.22
C ALA A 47 5.84 31.49 1.49
N LEU A 48 5.67 31.11 2.76
CA LEU A 48 5.22 29.76 3.13
C LEU A 48 3.81 29.46 2.63
N GLU A 49 2.89 30.40 2.76
CA GLU A 49 1.53 30.23 2.25
C GLU A 49 1.51 30.05 0.73
N LEU A 50 2.32 30.80 -0.02
CA LEU A 50 2.41 30.64 -1.48
C LEU A 50 2.98 29.28 -1.90
N LEU A 51 3.97 28.76 -1.17
CA LEU A 51 4.66 27.52 -1.53
C LEU A 51 3.93 26.25 -1.03
N LEU A 52 3.26 26.35 0.12
CA LEU A 52 2.72 25.20 0.84
C LEU A 52 1.19 25.14 0.90
N CYS A 53 0.47 26.23 0.62
CA CYS A 53 -0.98 26.15 0.50
C CYS A 53 -1.38 25.36 -0.75
N GLU A 54 -2.46 24.61 -0.64
CA GLU A 54 -3.08 24.03 -1.83
C GLU A 54 -3.69 25.15 -2.68
N ASP A 55 -3.31 25.21 -3.96
CA ASP A 55 -3.90 26.12 -4.93
C ASP A 55 -5.43 25.89 -5.00
N PRO A 56 -6.27 26.88 -4.67
CA PRO A 56 -7.72 26.73 -4.75
C PRO A 56 -8.23 26.48 -6.19
N GLY A 57 -7.41 26.76 -7.21
CA GLY A 57 -7.66 26.48 -8.63
C GLY A 57 -7.15 25.12 -9.10
N ALA A 58 -6.28 24.46 -8.33
CA ALA A 58 -5.96 23.05 -8.54
C ALA A 58 -7.17 22.23 -8.07
N LYS A 59 -8.18 22.13 -8.95
CA LYS A 59 -9.17 21.07 -8.91
C LYS A 59 -8.40 19.75 -8.94
N LYS A 60 -7.98 19.25 -7.77
CA LYS A 60 -8.03 17.81 -7.52
C LYS A 60 -9.46 17.48 -7.85
N GLU A 61 -9.68 16.79 -8.96
CA GLU A 61 -10.92 16.08 -9.19
C GLU A 61 -11.11 15.18 -7.97
N LYS A 62 -11.78 15.72 -6.96
CA LYS A 62 -12.41 14.95 -5.92
C LYS A 62 -13.47 14.18 -6.69
N LYS A 63 -13.09 13.02 -7.24
CA LYS A 63 -14.02 11.91 -7.39
C LYS A 63 -14.68 11.82 -6.03
N LYS A 64 -15.92 12.32 -5.96
CA LYS A 64 -16.83 12.11 -4.84
C LYS A 64 -16.92 10.61 -4.65
N LYS A 65 -16.04 10.03 -3.85
CA LYS A 65 -16.34 8.77 -3.18
C LYS A 65 -17.43 9.15 -2.18
N LYS A 66 -18.68 8.94 -2.62
CA LYS A 66 -19.83 8.85 -1.71
C LYS A 66 -19.42 7.96 -0.53
N PRO A 67 -19.89 8.23 0.69
CA PRO A 67 -19.86 7.20 1.72
C PRO A 67 -20.86 6.13 1.28
N SER A 68 -20.39 5.10 0.58
CA SER A 68 -21.17 3.88 0.40
C SER A 68 -21.12 3.12 1.73
N GLN A 69 -22.02 3.50 2.64
CA GLN A 69 -22.69 2.49 3.44
C GLN A 69 -23.26 1.46 2.46
N GLY A 70 -22.83 0.21 2.61
CA GLY A 70 -23.48 -1.00 2.09
C GLY A 70 -23.98 -0.98 0.65
N SER A 71 -23.13 -1.42 -0.28
CA SER A 71 -23.49 -2.24 -1.44
C SER A 71 -22.17 -2.60 -2.16
N ASP A 72 -21.72 -3.86 -2.15
CA ASP A 72 -22.13 -4.82 -3.17
C ASP A 72 -22.41 -4.11 -4.50
N GLU A 73 -21.37 -3.88 -5.31
CA GLU A 73 -21.40 -3.77 -6.79
C GLU A 73 -20.15 -3.03 -7.31
N ILE A 74 -19.01 -3.73 -7.23
CA ILE A 74 -18.02 -3.65 -8.31
C ILE A 74 -18.47 -4.72 -9.30
N GLY A 75 -18.60 -4.34 -10.57
CA GLY A 75 -19.32 -5.04 -11.62
C GLY A 75 -19.18 -6.56 -11.63
N SER A 76 -20.31 -7.22 -11.92
CA SER A 76 -20.50 -8.64 -12.21
C SER A 76 -19.25 -9.38 -12.72
N LYS A 77 -18.42 -9.79 -11.78
CA LYS A 77 -17.45 -10.88 -11.85
C LYS A 77 -17.53 -11.49 -10.48
N ASP A 78 -17.82 -12.78 -10.41
CA ASP A 78 -18.08 -13.55 -9.19
C ASP A 78 -17.43 -12.96 -7.94
N LYS A 79 -18.22 -12.77 -6.87
CA LYS A 79 -17.74 -12.35 -5.54
C LYS A 79 -16.66 -13.34 -5.09
N ASN A 80 -15.43 -13.07 -5.46
CA ASN A 80 -14.31 -13.93 -5.15
C ASN A 80 -14.12 -13.88 -3.64
N VAL A 81 -13.98 -15.05 -3.03
CA VAL A 81 -13.71 -15.22 -1.61
C VAL A 81 -12.31 -14.68 -1.34
N THR A 82 -12.25 -13.61 -0.55
CA THR A 82 -11.02 -13.06 0.00
C THR A 82 -10.78 -13.66 1.37
N LEU A 83 -9.65 -14.34 1.53
CA LEU A 83 -9.27 -15.01 2.79
C LEU A 83 -8.11 -14.29 3.48
N LEU A 84 -7.29 -13.59 2.70
CA LEU A 84 -6.24 -12.74 3.23
C LEU A 84 -6.83 -11.44 3.77
N ASP A 85 -6.13 -10.80 4.71
CA ASP A 85 -6.51 -9.46 5.16
C ASP A 85 -6.56 -8.48 3.97
N MET A 86 -7.48 -7.52 4.03
CA MET A 86 -7.71 -6.53 2.97
C MET A 86 -6.40 -5.84 2.54
N LYS A 87 -5.57 -5.42 3.50
CA LYS A 87 -4.31 -4.73 3.22
C LYS A 87 -3.32 -5.67 2.54
N ARG A 88 -3.28 -6.94 2.98
CA ARG A 88 -2.41 -7.97 2.40
C ARG A 88 -2.79 -8.27 0.96
N ALA A 89 -4.06 -8.59 0.72
CA ALA A 89 -4.60 -8.86 -0.61
C ALA A 89 -4.39 -7.67 -1.57
N GLN A 90 -4.59 -6.44 -1.07
CA GLN A 90 -4.35 -5.23 -1.85
C GLN A 90 -2.86 -5.06 -2.21
N ASN A 91 -1.96 -5.20 -1.25
CA ASN A 91 -0.51 -5.08 -1.49
C ASN A 91 -0.03 -6.12 -2.50
N MET A 92 -0.45 -7.37 -2.37
CA MET A 92 -0.15 -8.43 -3.34
C MET A 92 -0.73 -8.11 -4.72
N GLY A 93 -1.96 -7.60 -4.79
CA GLY A 93 -2.56 -7.19 -6.07
C GLY A 93 -1.81 -6.05 -6.76
N ILE A 94 -1.25 -5.11 -6.00
CA ILE A 94 -0.40 -4.03 -6.52
C ILE A 94 0.93 -4.60 -7.03
N ALA A 95 1.59 -5.45 -6.24
CA ALA A 95 2.85 -6.10 -6.63
C ALA A 95 2.67 -6.93 -7.92
N LEU A 96 1.61 -7.74 -8.02
CA LEU A 96 1.27 -8.49 -9.23
C LEU A 96 1.03 -7.58 -10.45
N ALA A 97 0.55 -6.36 -10.27
CA ALA A 97 0.34 -5.43 -11.38
C ALA A 97 1.64 -4.85 -11.96
N GLN A 98 2.77 -4.99 -11.25
CA GLN A 98 4.11 -4.62 -11.74
C GLN A 98 4.71 -5.71 -12.65
N PHE A 99 4.23 -6.94 -12.54
CA PHE A 99 4.58 -8.04 -13.44
C PHE A 99 3.76 -7.92 -14.73
N ARG A 100 4.36 -7.25 -15.71
CA ARG A 100 3.78 -7.03 -17.03
C ARG A 100 4.67 -7.62 -18.12
N ARG A 101 4.01 -8.21 -19.10
CA ARG A 101 4.59 -8.67 -20.36
C ARG A 101 4.92 -7.47 -21.26
N SER A 102 5.62 -7.72 -22.35
CA SER A 102 6.01 -6.71 -23.35
C SER A 102 4.82 -6.04 -24.06
N ASP A 103 3.67 -6.71 -24.12
CA ASP A 103 2.39 -6.21 -24.65
C ASP A 103 1.56 -5.42 -23.61
N ASP A 104 2.17 -4.99 -22.50
CA ASP A 104 1.53 -4.31 -21.36
C ASP A 104 0.42 -5.11 -20.65
N LYS A 105 0.33 -6.42 -20.94
CA LYS A 105 -0.61 -7.32 -20.29
C LYS A 105 -0.04 -7.81 -18.96
N LYS A 106 -0.92 -7.92 -17.95
CA LYS A 106 -0.56 -8.53 -16.65
C LYS A 106 -0.18 -9.98 -16.85
N MET A 107 0.92 -10.39 -16.24
CA MET A 107 1.29 -11.80 -16.18
C MET A 107 0.33 -12.57 -15.27
N THR A 108 0.07 -13.83 -15.60
CA THR A 108 -0.64 -14.76 -14.72
C THR A 108 0.30 -15.28 -13.63
N GLY A 109 -0.26 -15.80 -12.55
CA GLY A 109 0.54 -16.42 -11.48
C GLY A 109 1.41 -17.57 -11.99
N ASP A 110 0.89 -18.36 -12.94
CA ASP A 110 1.61 -19.47 -13.58
C ASP A 110 2.79 -18.99 -14.43
N GLU A 111 2.64 -17.88 -15.16
CA GLU A 111 3.73 -17.28 -15.94
C GLU A 111 4.84 -16.77 -15.03
N ILE A 112 4.49 -16.11 -13.92
CA ILE A 112 5.48 -15.64 -12.94
C ILE A 112 6.19 -16.84 -12.31
N ARG A 113 5.46 -17.90 -11.95
CA ARG A 113 6.06 -19.15 -11.44
C ARG A 113 7.02 -19.76 -12.45
N ALA A 114 6.63 -19.85 -13.72
CA ALA A 114 7.50 -20.37 -14.77
C ALA A 114 8.78 -19.54 -14.92
N ALA A 115 8.66 -18.21 -14.91
CA ALA A 115 9.81 -17.30 -14.98
C ALA A 115 10.76 -17.46 -13.78
N VAL A 116 10.22 -17.67 -12.58
CA VAL A 116 11.02 -17.96 -11.37
C VAL A 116 11.72 -19.31 -11.48
N LEU A 117 11.02 -20.36 -11.94
CA LEU A 117 11.60 -21.69 -12.10
C LEU A 117 12.67 -21.76 -13.19
N SER A 118 12.53 -20.97 -14.25
CA SER A 118 13.50 -20.88 -15.34
C SER A 118 14.59 -19.83 -15.12
N MET A 119 14.56 -19.10 -13.99
CA MET A 119 15.47 -18.00 -13.68
C MET A 119 15.58 -16.97 -14.82
N ASP A 120 14.42 -16.59 -15.40
CA ASP A 120 14.39 -15.66 -16.53
C ASP A 120 14.68 -14.22 -16.09
N THR A 121 15.89 -13.77 -16.38
CA THR A 121 16.39 -12.42 -16.03
C THR A 121 15.72 -11.30 -16.80
N THR A 122 14.98 -11.60 -17.89
CA THR A 122 14.20 -10.60 -18.62
C THR A 122 12.90 -10.24 -17.89
N VAL A 123 12.38 -11.19 -17.10
CA VAL A 123 11.15 -11.02 -16.30
C VAL A 123 11.48 -10.64 -14.86
N LEU A 124 12.53 -11.24 -14.28
CA LEU A 124 12.93 -11.05 -12.89
C LEU A 124 13.97 -9.92 -12.75
N SER A 125 13.50 -8.67 -12.83
CA SER A 125 14.33 -7.52 -12.44
C SER A 125 14.50 -7.43 -10.92
N PRO A 126 15.54 -6.75 -10.40
CA PRO A 126 15.75 -6.60 -8.95
C PRO A 126 14.51 -6.09 -8.19
N ASP A 127 13.84 -5.07 -8.73
CA ASP A 127 12.61 -4.51 -8.13
C ASP A 127 11.48 -5.54 -8.06
N ARG A 128 11.36 -6.40 -9.08
CA ARG A 128 10.34 -7.45 -9.15
C ARG A 128 10.67 -8.59 -8.18
N ILE A 129 11.94 -8.89 -7.98
CA ILE A 129 12.40 -9.87 -6.99
C ILE A 129 12.08 -9.39 -5.57
N GLU A 130 12.34 -8.12 -5.25
CA GLU A 130 11.98 -7.53 -3.96
C GLU A 130 10.45 -7.55 -3.75
N ALA A 131 9.68 -7.21 -4.79
CA ALA A 131 8.23 -7.33 -4.75
C ALA A 131 7.77 -8.78 -4.52
N LEU A 132 8.43 -9.77 -5.14
CA LEU A 132 8.15 -11.19 -4.96
C LEU A 132 8.42 -11.66 -3.54
N GLN A 133 9.53 -11.22 -2.94
CA GLN A 133 9.87 -11.51 -1.54
C GLN A 133 8.77 -11.00 -0.59
N GLY A 134 8.24 -9.80 -0.85
CA GLY A 134 7.12 -9.25 -0.09
C GLY A 134 5.78 -10.00 -0.28
N MET A 135 5.64 -10.79 -1.35
CA MET A 135 4.43 -11.58 -1.65
C MET A 135 4.44 -13.00 -1.07
N ILE A 136 5.57 -13.46 -0.51
CA ILE A 136 5.67 -14.79 0.08
C ILE A 136 4.64 -14.91 1.22
N PRO A 137 3.69 -15.86 1.13
CA PRO A 137 2.67 -16.01 2.16
C PRO A 137 3.27 -16.58 3.44
N THR A 138 2.72 -16.16 4.59
CA THR A 138 3.11 -16.72 5.89
C THR A 138 2.50 -18.11 6.09
N GLU A 139 3.03 -18.89 7.03
CA GLU A 139 2.52 -20.22 7.33
C GLU A 139 1.04 -20.21 7.76
N GLU A 140 0.63 -19.16 8.49
CA GLU A 140 -0.76 -18.95 8.92
C GLU A 140 -1.69 -18.68 7.73
N GLU A 141 -1.26 -17.84 6.78
CA GLU A 141 -1.98 -17.54 5.54
C GLU A 141 -2.16 -18.81 4.71
N LEU A 142 -1.10 -19.61 4.56
CA LEU A 142 -1.14 -20.90 3.86
C LEU A 142 -2.07 -21.91 4.54
N LYS A 143 -2.06 -21.98 5.86
CA LYS A 143 -2.96 -22.86 6.62
C LYS A 143 -4.43 -22.50 6.38
N THR A 144 -4.73 -21.21 6.33
CA THR A 144 -6.08 -20.70 6.06
C THR A 144 -6.53 -21.07 4.63
N LEU A 145 -5.67 -20.84 3.64
CA LEU A 145 -5.92 -21.18 2.24
C LEU A 145 -6.12 -22.70 2.04
N ARG A 146 -5.26 -23.54 2.65
CA ARG A 146 -5.38 -25.01 2.59
C ARG A 146 -6.66 -25.51 3.26
N THR A 147 -7.07 -24.90 4.37
CA THR A 147 -8.33 -25.25 5.06
C THR A 147 -9.54 -24.95 4.19
N TYR A 148 -9.53 -23.79 3.51
CA TYR A 148 -10.56 -23.45 2.54
C TYR A 148 -10.61 -24.44 1.37
N LEU A 149 -9.46 -24.76 0.77
CA LEU A 149 -9.39 -25.74 -0.32
C LEU A 149 -9.94 -27.10 0.12
N ARG A 150 -9.59 -27.58 1.31
CA ARG A 150 -10.13 -28.85 1.85
C ARG A 150 -11.66 -28.83 1.95
N LYS A 151 -12.23 -27.70 2.37
CA LYS A 151 -13.69 -27.51 2.48
C LYS A 151 -14.38 -27.44 1.11
N HIS A 152 -13.69 -26.94 0.09
CA HIS A 152 -14.21 -26.72 -1.26
C HIS A 152 -13.73 -27.74 -2.30
N LYS A 153 -13.31 -28.94 -1.87
CA LYS A 153 -12.81 -30.02 -2.77
C LYS A 153 -11.64 -29.58 -3.68
N GLY A 154 -10.84 -28.64 -3.21
CA GLY A 154 -9.68 -28.15 -3.94
C GLY A 154 -9.98 -27.19 -5.08
N ASP A 155 -11.17 -26.58 -5.14
CA ASP A 155 -11.50 -25.60 -6.18
C ASP A 155 -11.04 -24.16 -5.80
N PRO A 156 -9.99 -23.62 -6.44
CA PRO A 156 -9.54 -22.25 -6.21
C PRO A 156 -10.29 -21.23 -7.08
N SER A 157 -11.23 -21.64 -7.95
CA SER A 157 -11.84 -20.75 -8.95
C SER A 157 -12.52 -19.54 -8.31
N LYS A 158 -13.10 -19.73 -7.13
CA LYS A 158 -13.77 -18.70 -6.33
C LYS A 158 -12.83 -17.79 -5.56
N LEU A 159 -11.52 -18.06 -5.52
CA LEU A 159 -10.56 -17.26 -4.78
C LEU A 159 -10.15 -15.99 -5.55
N GLY A 160 -9.79 -14.95 -4.80
CA GLY A 160 -9.21 -13.74 -5.35
C GLY A 160 -7.84 -13.98 -6.02
N ALA A 161 -7.38 -13.01 -6.80
CA ALA A 161 -6.11 -13.11 -7.51
C ALA A 161 -4.90 -13.25 -6.56
N ALA A 162 -4.94 -12.58 -5.40
CA ALA A 162 -3.89 -12.66 -4.39
C ALA A 162 -3.83 -14.06 -3.76
N GLU A 163 -4.99 -14.63 -3.40
CA GLU A 163 -5.11 -15.98 -2.84
C GLU A 163 -4.68 -17.06 -3.83
N LYS A 164 -5.08 -16.94 -5.10
CA LYS A 164 -4.63 -17.85 -6.18
C LYS A 164 -3.12 -17.81 -6.33
N PHE A 165 -2.52 -16.61 -6.29
CA PHE A 165 -1.07 -16.47 -6.38
C PHE A 165 -0.36 -17.03 -5.14
N ALA A 166 -0.88 -16.77 -3.94
CA ALA A 166 -0.34 -17.35 -2.71
C ALA A 166 -0.33 -18.89 -2.74
N LEU A 167 -1.37 -19.51 -3.28
CA LEU A 167 -1.41 -20.96 -3.52
C LEU A 167 -0.36 -21.42 -4.53
N THR A 168 -0.19 -20.68 -5.62
CA THR A 168 0.85 -20.95 -6.63
C THR A 168 2.25 -20.92 -6.02
N LEU A 169 2.51 -19.95 -5.15
CA LEU A 169 3.77 -19.86 -4.39
C LEU A 169 3.93 -21.01 -3.38
N ALA A 170 2.84 -21.47 -2.77
CA ALA A 170 2.86 -22.59 -1.82
C ALA A 170 3.28 -23.92 -2.46
N GLU A 171 3.03 -24.08 -3.76
CA GLU A 171 3.46 -25.23 -4.57
C GLU A 171 4.93 -25.16 -4.98
N MET A 172 5.63 -24.06 -4.66
CA MET A 172 7.06 -23.90 -4.92
C MET A 172 7.85 -24.24 -3.64
N PRO A 173 8.28 -25.50 -3.44
CA PRO A 173 8.83 -25.97 -2.18
C PRO A 173 10.13 -25.27 -1.72
N MET A 174 10.81 -24.54 -2.62
CA MET A 174 12.14 -23.96 -2.35
C MET A 174 12.17 -22.43 -2.45
N LEU A 175 11.03 -21.75 -2.64
CA LEU A 175 11.02 -20.31 -2.90
C LEU A 175 11.70 -19.49 -1.78
N HIS A 176 11.53 -19.91 -0.52
CA HIS A 176 12.14 -19.25 0.64
C HIS A 176 13.66 -19.46 0.75
N SER A 177 14.20 -20.46 0.05
CA SER A 177 15.65 -20.76 0.03
C SER A 177 16.37 -20.14 -1.17
N TRP A 178 15.63 -19.68 -2.18
CA TRP A 178 16.16 -19.14 -3.43
C TRP A 178 16.19 -17.60 -3.47
N LEU A 179 15.44 -16.96 -2.57
CA LEU A 179 15.34 -15.51 -2.40
C LEU A 179 16.05 -15.10 -1.11
#